data_AF-A0A2S7IGB6-F1
#
_entry.id   AF-A0A2S7IGB6-F1
#
_cell.length_a   1.000
_cell.length_b   1.000
_cell.length_c   1.000
_cell.angle_alpha   90.00
_cell.angle_beta   90.00
_cell.angle_gamma   90.00
#
_symmetry.space_group_name_H-M   'P 1'
#
loop_
_entity.id
_entity.type
_entity.pdbx_description
1 polymer ?
#
loop_
_entity_poly.entity_id
_entity_poly.type
_entity_poly.pdbx_seq_one_letter_code
_entity_poly.pdbx_strand_id
1 'polypeptide(L)'
;MYHDDHHHDPEGRTMNHDHLVHIQEYRKETVYIHNLPAPEIMTGIGTSDLSIQTKNPLTQRYFSQGVALLHSFWDFEAYRAFKEASRQDSTAIMPYWGIYSAIGSMEGDDFAADRIRAVRKLKELKAKANPHERRYAEAVLARDVPGASGKKEYERILELLVHEYPEDVDAKLFLALSKMSGYDLKLNPREGTMYAEYLLRDVLKSHPDNAGAHHYWIHLKENCCPAEALESCEVLPKLGPASSHLVHMPGHVYYKLGEYQKAFDTFKASVAVDSVYMKKQGIQEVDAWNYIHNINYLLANCAEDGRYATALYYAEKLQNMPASKERKRKYEGRFFYQGILAPVKMEICFGYYDRAAKRLQAISPRDSLYSVKAMAYKDGLYYFAAGMDAIRRNKVEEAQKYVDALDATLWRNVNQFNEEDVINTRRVNDLNVASLELQGLIKNAQGHRDEAIALLEKAKIKEEELGYSEPPSYARPVLISLAEVHLQAKHYEHAIHAYEELLKKHPHSANGLWGLYKVYQKKGDAAKAKEYAALLAKTARYGEKSLYPL
;
A
#
# COMPACT_ATOMS: atom_id res chain seq x y z
N MET A 1 -22.47 -4.90 -22.68
CA MET A 1 -22.66 -3.49 -22.31
C MET A 1 -22.54 -3.45 -20.80
N TYR A 2 -21.33 -3.21 -20.32
CA TYR A 2 -21.02 -3.08 -18.90
C TYR A 2 -21.17 -1.59 -18.57
N HIS A 3 -22.15 -1.28 -17.72
CA HIS A 3 -22.22 0.01 -17.06
C HIS A 3 -21.42 -0.12 -15.76
N ASP A 4 -20.26 0.52 -15.72
CA ASP A 4 -19.57 0.81 -14.47
C ASP A 4 -20.35 1.92 -13.75
N ASP A 5 -21.14 1.54 -12.76
CA ASP A 5 -21.66 2.48 -11.77
C ASP A 5 -20.50 2.85 -10.84
N HIS A 6 -19.67 3.79 -11.30
CA HIS A 6 -18.88 4.60 -10.40
C HIS A 6 -19.86 5.46 -9.59
N HIS A 7 -20.13 5.05 -8.35
CA HIS A 7 -20.74 5.94 -7.37
C HIS A 7 -19.81 7.14 -7.15
N HIS A 8 -20.06 8.20 -7.92
CA HIS A 8 -19.74 9.56 -7.53
C HIS A 8 -20.57 9.89 -6.29
N ASP A 9 -19.91 9.98 -5.13
CA ASP A 9 -20.45 10.68 -3.97
C ASP A 9 -20.48 12.19 -4.31
N PRO A 10 -21.67 12.80 -4.54
CA PRO A 10 -21.77 14.19 -4.98
C PRO A 10 -21.50 15.19 -3.84
N GLU A 11 -21.26 14.73 -2.61
CA GLU A 11 -21.15 15.61 -1.43
C GLU A 11 -19.73 15.77 -0.87
N GLY A 12 -18.69 15.25 -1.54
CA GLY A 12 -17.30 15.52 -1.14
C GLY A 12 -16.99 15.17 0.33
N ARG A 13 -17.77 14.25 0.93
CA ARG A 13 -17.66 13.85 2.33
C ARG A 13 -17.49 12.34 2.38
N THR A 14 -16.22 11.94 2.32
CA THR A 14 -15.57 10.75 2.89
C THR A 14 -14.64 10.05 1.89
N MET A 15 -13.55 10.73 1.52
CA MET A 15 -12.33 10.03 1.10
C MET A 15 -11.72 9.37 2.33
N ASN A 16 -12.27 8.22 2.69
CA ASN A 16 -11.97 7.54 3.93
C ASN A 16 -11.48 6.14 3.58
N HIS A 17 -10.21 5.86 3.89
CA HIS A 17 -9.58 4.56 3.68
C HIS A 17 -10.41 3.45 4.36
N ASP A 18 -10.90 2.50 3.57
CA ASP A 18 -11.40 1.19 4.04
C ASP A 18 -10.30 0.17 3.76
N HIS A 19 -9.83 -0.48 4.82
CA HIS A 19 -8.64 -1.35 4.76
C HIS A 19 -8.84 -2.54 3.83
N LEU A 20 -10.05 -3.13 3.86
CA LEU A 20 -10.40 -4.23 2.97
C LEU A 20 -10.48 -3.78 1.51
N VAL A 21 -11.08 -2.62 1.24
CA VAL A 21 -11.11 -2.06 -0.13
C VAL A 21 -9.69 -1.84 -0.63
N HIS A 22 -8.82 -1.25 0.18
CA HIS A 22 -7.41 -1.04 -0.16
C HIS A 22 -6.71 -2.37 -0.49
N ILE A 23 -6.81 -3.38 0.38
CA ILE A 23 -6.26 -4.73 0.11
C ILE A 23 -6.82 -5.29 -1.21
N GLN A 24 -8.12 -5.14 -1.45
CA GLN A 24 -8.76 -5.65 -2.66
C GLN A 24 -8.23 -4.97 -3.92
N GLU A 25 -8.06 -3.63 -3.94
CA GLU A 25 -7.48 -2.90 -5.08
C GLU A 25 -6.12 -3.48 -5.50
N TYR A 26 -5.24 -3.79 -4.53
CA TYR A 26 -3.94 -4.40 -4.85
C TYR A 26 -4.06 -5.80 -5.44
N ARG A 27 -5.06 -6.58 -5.01
CA ARG A 27 -5.31 -7.96 -5.49
C ARG A 27 -5.95 -7.99 -6.87
N LYS A 28 -6.73 -6.97 -7.25
CA LYS A 28 -7.41 -6.87 -8.56
C LYS A 28 -6.45 -6.89 -9.74
N GLU A 29 -5.29 -6.26 -9.60
CA GLU A 29 -4.29 -6.19 -10.68
C GLU A 29 -3.30 -7.38 -10.68
N THR A 30 -3.71 -8.55 -10.16
CA THR A 30 -2.93 -9.79 -10.32
C THR A 30 -2.84 -10.20 -11.80
N VAL A 31 -1.65 -10.65 -12.23
CA VAL A 31 -1.34 -10.94 -13.63
C VAL A 31 -1.52 -12.42 -13.93
N TYR A 32 -2.20 -12.76 -15.04
CA TYR A 32 -2.16 -14.12 -15.55
C TYR A 32 -0.88 -14.36 -16.35
N ILE A 33 -0.17 -15.44 -16.04
CA ILE A 33 1.05 -15.83 -16.75
C ILE A 33 0.78 -17.14 -17.48
N HIS A 34 0.61 -17.06 -18.81
CA HIS A 34 0.12 -18.14 -19.66
C HIS A 34 1.03 -19.39 -19.72
N ASN A 35 2.33 -19.25 -19.39
CA ASN A 35 3.37 -20.25 -19.70
C ASN A 35 4.16 -20.73 -18.47
N LEU A 36 3.47 -20.99 -17.35
CA LEU A 36 4.12 -21.60 -16.18
C LEU A 36 3.89 -23.11 -16.15
N PRO A 37 4.85 -23.90 -15.60
CA PRO A 37 4.63 -25.32 -15.35
C PRO A 37 3.47 -25.54 -14.36
N ALA A 38 3.07 -26.79 -14.14
CA ALA A 38 2.15 -27.11 -13.05
C ALA A 38 2.68 -26.55 -11.71
N PRO A 39 1.80 -26.05 -10.82
CA PRO A 39 2.24 -25.52 -9.55
C PRO A 39 2.95 -26.60 -8.73
N GLU A 40 4.11 -26.25 -8.18
CA GLU A 40 4.81 -27.10 -7.23
C GLU A 40 4.08 -27.11 -5.88
N ILE A 41 4.19 -28.21 -5.13
CA ILE A 41 3.78 -28.20 -3.73
C ILE A 41 4.81 -27.41 -2.92
N MET A 42 4.36 -26.33 -2.31
CA MET A 42 5.17 -25.38 -1.54
C MET A 42 5.17 -25.76 -0.06
N THR A 43 6.22 -25.31 0.64
CA THR A 43 6.33 -25.38 2.10
C THR A 43 6.71 -24.00 2.62
N GLY A 44 6.42 -23.69 3.88
CA GLY A 44 6.72 -22.39 4.47
C GLY A 44 5.86 -21.24 3.95
N ILE A 45 4.61 -21.52 3.59
CA ILE A 45 3.61 -20.54 3.12
C ILE A 45 2.42 -20.42 4.09
N GLY A 46 2.62 -20.84 5.34
CA GLY A 46 1.53 -21.17 6.27
C GLY A 46 0.87 -22.52 5.97
N THR A 47 -0.24 -22.80 6.66
CA THR A 47 -1.02 -24.03 6.55
C THR A 47 -2.52 -23.72 6.62
N SER A 48 -3.34 -24.65 6.15
CA SER A 48 -4.79 -24.65 6.32
C SER A 48 -5.25 -26.09 6.51
N ASP A 49 -6.09 -26.30 7.52
CA ASP A 49 -6.63 -27.61 7.89
C ASP A 49 -8.02 -27.86 7.27
N LEU A 50 -8.51 -26.92 6.43
CA LEU A 50 -9.78 -27.02 5.73
C LEU A 50 -9.83 -28.28 4.85
N SER A 51 -10.58 -29.26 5.32
CA SER A 51 -10.75 -30.56 4.67
C SER A 51 -11.92 -30.53 3.69
N ILE A 52 -11.77 -31.23 2.57
CA ILE A 52 -12.78 -31.28 1.50
C ILE A 52 -13.20 -32.72 1.20
N GLN A 53 -14.40 -32.89 0.67
CA GLN A 53 -14.95 -34.15 0.22
C GLN A 53 -14.29 -34.57 -1.09
N THR A 54 -13.13 -35.22 -0.98
CA THR A 54 -12.42 -35.87 -2.08
C THR A 54 -11.79 -37.18 -1.62
N LYS A 55 -11.62 -38.13 -2.54
CA LYS A 55 -10.86 -39.36 -2.30
C LYS A 55 -9.42 -39.26 -2.81
N ASN A 56 -9.06 -38.17 -3.49
CA ASN A 56 -7.74 -37.98 -4.08
C ASN A 56 -6.87 -37.15 -3.12
N PRO A 57 -5.82 -37.72 -2.51
CA PRO A 57 -4.94 -36.99 -1.58
C PRO A 57 -4.23 -35.79 -2.24
N LEU A 58 -3.96 -35.83 -3.54
CA LEU A 58 -3.34 -34.70 -4.24
C LEU A 58 -4.32 -33.52 -4.38
N THR A 59 -5.61 -33.79 -4.59
CA THR A 59 -6.65 -32.75 -4.59
C THR A 59 -6.69 -32.02 -3.26
N GLN A 60 -6.71 -32.75 -2.13
CA GLN A 60 -6.67 -32.14 -0.80
C GLN A 60 -5.41 -31.31 -0.59
N ARG A 61 -4.22 -31.82 -0.97
CA ARG A 61 -2.96 -31.10 -0.79
C ARG A 61 -2.91 -29.78 -1.58
N TYR A 62 -3.29 -29.81 -2.85
CA TYR A 62 -3.34 -28.59 -3.66
C TYR A 62 -4.43 -27.62 -3.17
N PHE A 63 -5.56 -28.13 -2.68
CA PHE A 63 -6.60 -27.30 -2.08
C PHE A 63 -6.08 -26.60 -0.81
N SER A 64 -5.52 -27.33 0.15
CA SER A 64 -4.95 -26.75 1.39
C SER A 64 -3.85 -25.73 1.10
N GLN A 65 -2.97 -26.01 0.12
CA GLN A 65 -2.00 -25.02 -0.36
C GLN A 65 -2.68 -23.77 -0.91
N GLY A 66 -3.72 -23.92 -1.73
CA GLY A 66 -4.48 -22.79 -2.26
C GLY A 66 -5.07 -21.91 -1.17
N VAL A 67 -5.61 -22.52 -0.10
CA VAL A 67 -6.17 -21.78 1.04
C VAL A 67 -5.07 -21.05 1.84
N ALA A 68 -3.94 -21.71 2.11
CA ALA A 68 -2.80 -21.05 2.77
C ALA A 68 -2.26 -19.85 1.95
N LEU A 69 -2.23 -19.98 0.62
CA LEU A 69 -1.84 -18.90 -0.29
C LEU A 69 -2.88 -17.77 -0.33
N LEU A 70 -4.19 -18.06 -0.26
CA LEU A 70 -5.21 -17.03 -0.09
C LEU A 70 -5.02 -16.26 1.22
N HIS A 71 -4.75 -16.96 2.32
CA HIS A 71 -4.44 -16.32 3.61
C HIS A 71 -3.13 -15.54 3.59
N SER A 72 -2.24 -15.81 2.63
CA SER A 72 -1.01 -15.06 2.40
C SER A 72 -1.15 -13.92 1.38
N PHE A 73 -2.36 -13.66 0.88
CA PHE A 73 -2.64 -12.74 -0.23
C PHE A 73 -1.84 -13.03 -1.51
N TRP A 74 -1.51 -14.30 -1.75
CA TRP A 74 -0.80 -14.76 -2.94
C TRP A 74 -1.77 -15.32 -3.99
N ASP A 75 -2.68 -14.48 -4.47
CA ASP A 75 -3.84 -14.86 -5.30
C ASP A 75 -3.49 -15.67 -6.54
N PHE A 76 -2.41 -15.30 -7.25
CA PHE A 76 -2.02 -16.01 -8.47
C PHE A 76 -1.61 -17.46 -8.21
N GLU A 77 -0.78 -17.71 -7.19
CA GLU A 77 -0.38 -19.07 -6.84
C GLU A 77 -1.54 -19.85 -6.20
N ALA A 78 -2.41 -19.17 -5.43
CA ALA A 78 -3.63 -19.78 -4.92
C ALA A 78 -4.52 -20.28 -6.08
N TYR A 79 -4.75 -19.43 -7.07
CA TYR A 79 -5.47 -19.78 -8.30
C TYR A 79 -4.83 -20.97 -9.01
N ARG A 80 -3.49 -20.98 -9.18
CA ARG A 80 -2.77 -22.10 -9.81
C ARG A 80 -3.01 -23.40 -9.04
N ALA A 81 -2.90 -23.37 -7.71
CA ALA A 81 -3.11 -24.53 -6.84
C ALA A 81 -4.54 -25.06 -6.93
N PHE A 82 -5.56 -24.18 -6.85
CA PHE A 82 -6.96 -24.61 -6.99
C PHE A 82 -7.29 -25.14 -8.39
N LYS A 83 -6.72 -24.54 -9.44
CA LYS A 83 -6.86 -25.03 -10.81
C LYS A 83 -6.29 -26.44 -10.94
N GLU A 84 -5.13 -26.70 -10.35
CA GLU A 84 -4.54 -28.03 -10.32
C GLU A 84 -5.38 -29.02 -9.49
N ALA A 85 -5.85 -28.64 -8.30
CA ALA A 85 -6.79 -29.46 -7.51
C ALA A 85 -8.04 -29.85 -8.33
N SER A 86 -8.61 -28.91 -9.10
CA SER A 86 -9.79 -29.18 -9.95
C SER A 86 -9.51 -30.13 -11.12
N ARG A 87 -8.25 -30.27 -11.55
CA ARG A 87 -7.83 -31.25 -12.57
C ARG A 87 -7.69 -32.65 -11.96
N GLN A 88 -7.18 -32.73 -10.73
CA GLN A 88 -6.97 -33.98 -10.00
C GLN A 88 -8.29 -34.62 -9.55
N ASP A 89 -9.29 -33.81 -9.21
CA ASP A 89 -10.66 -34.27 -8.95
C ASP A 89 -11.66 -33.21 -9.42
N SER A 90 -12.24 -33.44 -10.60
CA SER A 90 -13.22 -32.52 -11.19
C SER A 90 -14.60 -32.53 -10.52
N THR A 91 -14.85 -33.48 -9.61
CA THR A 91 -16.11 -33.62 -8.87
C THR A 91 -16.08 -32.95 -7.51
N ALA A 92 -14.90 -32.63 -6.98
CA ALA A 92 -14.73 -31.83 -5.78
C ALA A 92 -15.17 -30.37 -6.04
N ILE A 93 -16.12 -29.87 -5.23
CA ILE A 93 -16.69 -28.53 -5.41
C ILE A 93 -15.74 -27.42 -4.94
N MET A 94 -15.01 -27.65 -3.85
CA MET A 94 -14.20 -26.65 -3.18
C MET A 94 -13.00 -26.11 -3.99
N PRO A 95 -12.34 -26.90 -4.87
CA PRO A 95 -11.40 -26.33 -5.83
C PRO A 95 -12.01 -25.23 -6.73
N TYR A 96 -13.27 -25.35 -7.15
CA TYR A 96 -13.94 -24.30 -7.93
C TYR A 96 -14.30 -23.08 -7.08
N TRP A 97 -14.65 -23.28 -5.81
CA TRP A 97 -14.77 -22.19 -4.84
C TRP A 97 -13.46 -21.42 -4.74
N GLY A 98 -12.33 -22.13 -4.61
CA GLY A 98 -11.01 -21.53 -4.49
C GLY A 98 -10.58 -20.76 -5.75
N ILE A 99 -10.84 -21.31 -6.94
CA ILE A 99 -10.60 -20.60 -8.21
C ILE A 99 -11.33 -19.25 -8.21
N TYR A 100 -12.61 -19.23 -7.87
CA TYR A 100 -13.36 -17.97 -7.82
C TYR A 100 -12.89 -17.07 -6.67
N SER A 101 -12.61 -17.60 -5.48
CA SER A 101 -12.12 -16.82 -4.35
C SER A 101 -10.81 -16.08 -4.66
N ALA A 102 -9.93 -16.69 -5.46
CA ALA A 102 -8.68 -16.08 -5.90
C ALA A 102 -8.90 -15.01 -6.99
N ILE A 103 -9.71 -15.30 -8.01
CA ILE A 103 -9.75 -14.47 -9.25
C ILE A 103 -11.06 -13.70 -9.46
N GLY A 104 -12.05 -13.87 -8.60
CA GLY A 104 -13.42 -13.40 -8.82
C GLY A 104 -13.54 -11.88 -8.91
N SER A 105 -12.64 -11.16 -8.23
CA SER A 105 -12.57 -9.69 -8.27
C SER A 105 -11.50 -9.16 -9.23
N MET A 106 -10.75 -10.01 -9.94
CA MET A 106 -9.67 -9.54 -10.82
C MET A 106 -10.22 -8.79 -12.04
N GLU A 107 -9.56 -7.69 -12.38
CA GLU A 107 -9.93 -6.85 -13.51
C GLU A 107 -9.37 -7.39 -14.84
N GLY A 108 -10.08 -7.05 -15.92
CA GLY A 108 -9.76 -7.49 -17.28
C GLY A 108 -10.22 -8.92 -17.59
N ASP A 109 -9.81 -9.39 -18.77
CA ASP A 109 -10.38 -10.60 -19.38
C ASP A 109 -9.55 -11.87 -19.16
N ASP A 110 -8.29 -11.77 -18.66
CA ASP A 110 -7.36 -12.90 -18.56
C ASP A 110 -7.94 -14.09 -17.78
N PHE A 111 -8.72 -13.81 -16.73
CA PHE A 111 -9.32 -14.81 -15.84
C PHE A 111 -10.79 -15.06 -16.13
N ALA A 112 -11.40 -14.36 -17.11
CA ALA A 112 -12.84 -14.39 -17.34
C ALA A 112 -13.36 -15.80 -17.65
N ALA A 113 -12.65 -16.55 -18.48
CA ALA A 113 -13.04 -17.92 -18.84
C ALA A 113 -13.06 -18.87 -17.63
N ASP A 114 -12.05 -18.78 -16.76
CA ASP A 114 -11.96 -19.61 -15.56
C ASP A 114 -12.96 -19.16 -14.48
N ARG A 115 -13.23 -17.86 -14.36
CA ARG A 115 -14.29 -17.32 -13.48
C ARG A 115 -15.66 -17.85 -13.87
N ILE A 116 -16.02 -17.77 -15.16
CA ILE A 116 -17.27 -18.31 -15.70
C ILE A 116 -17.35 -19.82 -15.48
N ARG A 117 -16.25 -20.55 -15.72
CA ARG A 117 -16.17 -21.99 -15.50
C ARG A 117 -16.38 -22.34 -14.03
N ALA A 118 -15.77 -21.61 -13.10
CA ALA A 118 -15.91 -21.82 -11.67
C ALA A 118 -17.35 -21.62 -11.21
N VAL A 119 -18.00 -20.51 -11.57
CA VAL A 119 -19.41 -20.23 -11.23
C VAL A 119 -20.32 -21.34 -11.74
N ARG A 120 -20.15 -21.75 -13.01
CA ARG A 120 -20.93 -22.85 -13.60
C ARG A 120 -20.74 -24.14 -12.80
N LYS A 121 -19.50 -24.51 -12.47
CA LYS A 121 -19.18 -25.74 -11.74
C LYS A 121 -19.69 -25.73 -10.31
N LEU A 122 -19.63 -24.58 -9.63
CA LEU A 122 -20.25 -24.39 -8.32
C LEU A 122 -21.75 -24.67 -8.39
N LYS A 123 -22.47 -24.08 -9.36
CA LYS A 123 -23.90 -24.31 -9.56
C LYS A 123 -24.23 -25.79 -9.88
N GLU A 124 -23.43 -26.44 -10.73
CA GLU A 124 -23.59 -27.86 -11.09
C GLU A 124 -23.39 -28.82 -9.91
N LEU A 125 -22.39 -28.58 -9.07
CA LEU A 125 -21.98 -29.50 -7.99
C LEU A 125 -22.68 -29.24 -6.65
N LYS A 126 -23.23 -28.03 -6.43
CA LYS A 126 -23.82 -27.61 -5.16
C LYS A 126 -24.85 -28.59 -4.57
N ALA A 127 -25.69 -29.18 -5.43
CA ALA A 127 -26.74 -30.11 -5.02
C ALA A 127 -26.19 -31.44 -4.46
N LYS A 128 -24.96 -31.82 -4.82
CA LYS A 128 -24.30 -33.06 -4.39
C LYS A 128 -23.29 -32.84 -3.26
N ALA A 129 -22.90 -31.60 -3.01
CA ALA A 129 -21.98 -31.23 -1.93
C ALA A 129 -22.60 -31.54 -0.56
N ASN A 130 -21.74 -31.91 0.40
CA ASN A 130 -22.14 -31.97 1.80
C ASN A 130 -22.56 -30.58 2.32
N PRO A 131 -23.25 -30.48 3.48
CA PRO A 131 -23.75 -29.21 3.99
C PRO A 131 -22.69 -28.14 4.19
N HIS A 132 -21.49 -28.49 4.67
CA HIS A 132 -20.38 -27.57 4.93
C HIS A 132 -19.84 -26.93 3.64
N GLU A 133 -19.45 -27.75 2.66
CA GLU A 133 -18.96 -27.25 1.37
C GLU A 133 -20.03 -26.49 0.58
N ARG A 134 -21.31 -26.88 0.74
CA ARG A 134 -22.44 -26.18 0.13
C ARG A 134 -22.52 -24.74 0.62
N ARG A 135 -22.30 -24.48 1.91
CA ARG A 135 -22.30 -23.12 2.48
C ARG A 135 -21.19 -22.27 1.89
N TYR A 136 -19.96 -22.80 1.77
CA TYR A 136 -18.87 -22.10 1.10
C TYR A 136 -19.21 -21.73 -0.35
N ALA A 137 -19.77 -22.68 -1.10
CA ALA A 137 -20.22 -22.43 -2.48
C ALA A 137 -21.32 -21.35 -2.54
N GLU A 138 -22.28 -21.37 -1.63
CA GLU A 138 -23.34 -20.35 -1.54
C GLU A 138 -22.76 -18.96 -1.23
N ALA A 139 -21.84 -18.88 -0.28
CA ALA A 139 -21.17 -17.63 0.09
C ALA A 139 -20.48 -17.02 -1.14
N VAL A 140 -19.66 -17.79 -1.83
CA VAL A 140 -18.93 -17.27 -2.99
C VAL A 140 -19.84 -16.91 -4.16
N LEU A 141 -20.92 -17.68 -4.41
CA LEU A 141 -21.91 -17.31 -5.43
C LEU A 141 -22.64 -16.01 -5.10
N ALA A 142 -22.79 -15.63 -3.82
CA ALA A 142 -23.34 -14.32 -3.44
C ALA A 142 -22.41 -13.17 -3.86
N ARG A 143 -21.08 -13.40 -3.91
CA ARG A 143 -20.10 -12.42 -4.40
C ARG A 143 -20.12 -12.23 -5.92
N ASP A 144 -20.77 -13.12 -6.68
CA ASP A 144 -20.98 -12.98 -8.13
C ASP A 144 -22.09 -11.96 -8.46
N VAL A 145 -22.87 -11.56 -7.44
CA VAL A 145 -23.80 -10.43 -7.53
C VAL A 145 -23.05 -9.13 -7.27
N PRO A 146 -22.98 -8.19 -8.24
CA PRO A 146 -22.28 -6.93 -8.07
C PRO A 146 -22.88 -6.07 -6.94
N GLY A 147 -22.03 -5.25 -6.31
CA GLY A 147 -22.44 -4.22 -5.36
C GLY A 147 -22.57 -4.68 -3.89
N ALA A 148 -23.09 -3.79 -3.05
CA ALA A 148 -23.11 -3.95 -1.60
C ALA A 148 -24.01 -5.10 -1.10
N SER A 149 -25.04 -5.47 -1.86
CA SER A 149 -25.95 -6.57 -1.53
C SER A 149 -25.22 -7.92 -1.53
N GLY A 150 -24.37 -8.17 -2.53
CA GLY A 150 -23.56 -9.39 -2.63
C GLY A 150 -22.56 -9.54 -1.48
N LYS A 151 -21.89 -8.44 -1.09
CA LYS A 151 -20.98 -8.41 0.07
C LYS A 151 -21.72 -8.75 1.38
N LYS A 152 -22.86 -8.10 1.64
CA LYS A 152 -23.64 -8.35 2.86
C LYS A 152 -24.14 -9.79 2.94
N GLU A 153 -24.60 -10.35 1.82
CA GLU A 153 -25.05 -11.74 1.79
C GLU A 153 -23.89 -12.73 1.97
N TYR A 154 -22.71 -12.46 1.38
CA TYR A 154 -21.50 -13.23 1.62
C TYR A 154 -21.13 -13.29 3.11
N GLU A 155 -21.10 -12.13 3.77
CA GLU A 155 -20.83 -12.03 5.21
C GLU A 155 -21.85 -12.79 6.04
N ARG A 156 -23.14 -12.65 5.73
CA ARG A 156 -24.22 -13.36 6.41
C ARG A 156 -24.08 -14.88 6.31
N ILE A 157 -23.69 -15.40 5.14
CA ILE A 157 -23.47 -16.84 4.95
C ILE A 157 -22.22 -17.30 5.72
N LEU A 158 -21.15 -16.51 5.76
CA LEU A 158 -19.98 -16.83 6.57
C LEU A 158 -20.28 -16.81 8.08
N GLU A 159 -21.12 -15.89 8.57
CA GLU A 159 -21.60 -15.88 9.95
C GLU A 159 -22.37 -17.17 10.29
N LEU A 160 -23.25 -17.62 9.39
CA LEU A 160 -23.94 -18.91 9.53
C LEU A 160 -22.97 -20.08 9.53
N LEU A 161 -21.97 -20.07 8.66
CA LEU A 161 -20.96 -21.12 8.58
C LEU A 161 -20.16 -21.20 9.89
N VAL A 162 -19.69 -20.08 10.43
CA VAL A 162 -18.98 -20.03 11.72
C VAL A 162 -19.87 -20.48 12.88
N HIS A 163 -21.18 -20.20 12.83
CA HIS A 163 -22.12 -20.68 13.84
C HIS A 163 -22.39 -22.19 13.73
N GLU A 164 -22.55 -22.72 12.52
CA GLU A 164 -22.80 -24.15 12.26
C GLU A 164 -21.55 -25.02 12.48
N TYR A 165 -20.35 -24.46 12.22
CA TYR A 165 -19.05 -25.15 12.28
C TYR A 165 -18.03 -24.28 13.04
N PRO A 166 -18.16 -24.14 14.38
CA PRO A 166 -17.31 -23.26 15.19
C PRO A 166 -15.83 -23.66 15.24
N GLU A 167 -15.51 -24.89 14.85
CA GLU A 167 -14.15 -25.42 14.68
C GLU A 167 -13.49 -25.03 13.34
N ASP A 168 -14.26 -24.51 12.37
CA ASP A 168 -13.73 -24.08 11.07
C ASP A 168 -12.96 -22.76 11.21
N VAL A 169 -11.65 -22.88 11.37
CA VAL A 169 -10.73 -21.74 11.51
C VAL A 169 -10.71 -20.89 10.23
N ASP A 170 -10.68 -21.51 9.06
CA ASP A 170 -10.62 -20.80 7.78
C ASP A 170 -11.91 -19.98 7.56
N ALA A 171 -13.08 -20.49 7.95
CA ALA A 171 -14.34 -19.73 7.93
C ALA A 171 -14.28 -18.47 8.81
N LYS A 172 -13.75 -18.60 10.03
CA LYS A 172 -13.54 -17.46 10.94
C LYS A 172 -12.59 -16.43 10.34
N LEU A 173 -11.51 -16.87 9.70
CA LEU A 173 -10.54 -16.00 9.04
C LEU A 173 -11.14 -15.27 7.83
N PHE A 174 -11.90 -15.96 6.97
CA PHE A 174 -12.59 -15.32 5.85
C PHE A 174 -13.63 -14.30 6.30
N LEU A 175 -14.35 -14.58 7.40
CA LEU A 175 -15.29 -13.64 8.01
C LEU A 175 -14.57 -12.45 8.64
N ALA A 176 -13.48 -12.68 9.35
CA ALA A 176 -12.68 -11.61 9.93
C ALA A 176 -12.16 -10.67 8.83
N LEU A 177 -11.62 -11.23 7.74
CA LEU A 177 -11.16 -10.44 6.60
C LEU A 177 -12.29 -9.64 5.95
N SER A 178 -13.47 -10.23 5.75
CA SER A 178 -14.60 -9.52 5.09
C SER A 178 -15.16 -8.37 5.95
N LYS A 179 -15.06 -8.48 7.28
CA LYS A 179 -15.49 -7.45 8.25
C LYS A 179 -14.41 -6.41 8.58
N MET A 180 -13.16 -6.57 8.13
CA MET A 180 -12.04 -5.71 8.49
C MET A 180 -12.04 -4.38 7.70
N SER A 181 -12.97 -3.48 8.03
CA SER A 181 -13.02 -2.15 7.40
C SER A 181 -11.98 -1.16 7.94
N GLY A 182 -11.31 -1.45 9.05
CA GLY A 182 -10.23 -0.63 9.61
C GLY A 182 -10.73 0.55 10.43
N TYR A 183 -10.02 1.68 10.39
CA TYR A 183 -10.24 2.83 11.27
C TYR A 183 -10.48 4.12 10.49
N ASP A 184 -11.18 5.08 11.09
CA ASP A 184 -11.34 6.43 10.53
C ASP A 184 -10.12 7.34 10.81
N LEU A 185 -10.15 8.58 10.31
CA LEU A 185 -9.07 9.55 10.52
C LEU A 185 -8.83 9.90 11.99
N LYS A 186 -9.81 9.66 12.86
CA LYS A 186 -9.72 9.84 14.32
C LYS A 186 -9.38 8.54 15.04
N LEU A 187 -9.02 7.49 14.30
CA LEU A 187 -8.73 6.15 14.79
C LEU A 187 -9.90 5.46 15.52
N ASN A 188 -11.15 5.82 15.19
CA ASN A 188 -12.31 5.04 15.63
C ASN A 188 -12.48 3.82 14.73
N PRO A 189 -12.81 2.64 15.27
CA PRO A 189 -13.04 1.46 14.46
C PRO A 189 -14.29 1.65 13.59
N ARG A 190 -14.17 1.33 12.30
CA ARG A 190 -15.31 1.26 11.38
C ARG A 190 -16.15 0.01 11.64
N GLU A 191 -17.37 -0.01 11.09
CA GLU A 191 -18.27 -1.15 11.15
C GLU A 191 -17.56 -2.47 10.81
N GLY A 192 -17.83 -3.53 11.58
CA GLY A 192 -17.20 -4.85 11.40
C GLY A 192 -15.81 -5.01 12.03
N THR A 193 -15.03 -3.93 12.20
CA THR A 193 -13.63 -4.01 12.65
C THR A 193 -13.48 -4.64 14.03
N MET A 194 -14.34 -4.29 14.99
CA MET A 194 -14.32 -4.91 16.33
C MET A 194 -14.72 -6.39 16.30
N TYR A 195 -15.59 -6.79 15.36
CA TYR A 195 -15.97 -8.19 15.22
C TYR A 195 -14.84 -9.02 14.57
N ALA A 196 -14.17 -8.45 13.57
CA ALA A 196 -12.94 -9.02 13.01
C ALA A 196 -11.88 -9.20 14.09
N GLU A 197 -11.68 -8.19 14.95
CA GLU A 197 -10.76 -8.27 16.08
C GLU A 197 -11.09 -9.43 17.03
N TYR A 198 -12.36 -9.57 17.41
CA TYR A 198 -12.83 -10.66 18.27
C TYR A 198 -12.50 -12.03 17.67
N LEU A 199 -12.84 -12.24 16.40
CA LEU A 199 -12.58 -13.51 15.70
C LEU A 199 -11.08 -13.82 15.63
N LEU A 200 -10.24 -12.82 15.32
CA LEU A 200 -8.79 -13.01 15.26
C LEU A 200 -8.19 -13.33 16.62
N ARG A 201 -8.64 -12.67 17.71
CA ARG A 201 -8.21 -13.02 19.07
C ARG A 201 -8.60 -14.45 19.44
N ASP A 202 -9.81 -14.89 19.09
CA ASP A 202 -10.27 -16.26 19.34
C ASP A 202 -9.43 -17.30 18.60
N VAL A 203 -9.13 -17.04 17.32
CA VAL A 203 -8.26 -17.93 16.52
C VAL A 203 -6.84 -17.93 17.05
N LEU A 204 -6.22 -16.78 17.34
CA LEU A 204 -4.84 -16.73 17.87
C LEU A 204 -4.72 -17.42 19.24
N LYS A 205 -5.78 -17.40 20.06
CA LYS A 205 -5.79 -18.10 21.34
C LYS A 205 -5.85 -19.63 21.17
N SER A 206 -6.63 -20.11 20.21
CA SER A 206 -6.85 -21.55 19.98
C SER A 206 -5.83 -22.18 19.04
N HIS A 207 -5.28 -21.38 18.12
CA HIS A 207 -4.35 -21.76 17.05
C HIS A 207 -3.20 -20.74 16.99
N PRO A 208 -2.31 -20.71 18.00
CA PRO A 208 -1.27 -19.70 18.13
C PRO A 208 -0.19 -19.77 17.03
N ASP A 209 -0.19 -20.81 16.20
CA ASP A 209 0.72 -20.94 15.05
C ASP A 209 -0.02 -20.77 13.71
N ASN A 210 -1.21 -20.16 13.69
CA ASN A 210 -1.95 -19.90 12.46
C ASN A 210 -1.43 -18.65 11.72
N ALA A 211 -0.78 -18.86 10.58
CA ALA A 211 -0.20 -17.78 9.77
C ALA A 211 -1.25 -16.75 9.30
N GLY A 212 -2.44 -17.20 8.87
CA GLY A 212 -3.51 -16.31 8.42
C GLY A 212 -4.01 -15.40 9.54
N ALA A 213 -4.14 -15.92 10.76
CA ALA A 213 -4.56 -15.16 11.93
C ALA A 213 -3.53 -14.08 12.31
N HIS A 214 -2.24 -14.44 12.37
CA HIS A 214 -1.18 -13.47 12.64
C HIS A 214 -1.08 -12.40 11.57
N HIS A 215 -1.18 -12.80 10.30
CA HIS A 215 -1.19 -11.88 9.16
C HIS A 215 -2.34 -10.87 9.29
N TYR A 216 -3.56 -11.34 9.50
CA TYR A 216 -4.74 -10.47 9.60
C TYR A 216 -4.70 -9.62 10.87
N TRP A 217 -4.09 -10.10 11.95
CA TRP A 217 -3.88 -9.31 13.17
C TRP A 217 -2.94 -8.13 12.94
N ILE A 218 -1.84 -8.33 12.20
CA ILE A 218 -0.95 -7.24 11.81
C ILE A 218 -1.73 -6.19 11.01
N HIS A 219 -2.46 -6.62 9.99
CA HIS A 219 -3.25 -5.72 9.16
C HIS A 219 -4.30 -4.93 9.95
N LEU A 220 -4.98 -5.59 10.89
CA LEU A 220 -5.95 -4.94 11.75
C LEU A 220 -5.29 -3.85 12.62
N LYS A 221 -4.07 -4.07 13.10
CA LYS A 221 -3.46 -3.24 14.16
C LYS A 221 -2.49 -2.19 13.66
N GLU A 222 -1.90 -2.34 12.47
CA GLU A 222 -0.82 -1.48 11.98
C GLU A 222 -1.15 0.02 11.94
N ASN A 223 -2.41 0.38 11.69
CA ASN A 223 -2.81 1.79 11.60
C ASN A 223 -3.27 2.41 12.93
N CYS A 224 -4.00 1.68 13.79
CA CYS A 224 -4.52 2.19 15.07
C CYS A 224 -3.50 2.13 16.20
N CYS A 225 -2.83 0.97 16.29
CA CYS A 225 -2.30 0.43 17.52
C CYS A 225 -1.23 -0.64 17.24
N PRO A 226 -0.17 -0.29 16.47
CA PRO A 226 0.81 -1.25 15.93
C PRO A 226 1.54 -2.06 17.01
N ALA A 227 1.74 -1.49 18.20
CA ALA A 227 2.41 -2.18 19.31
C ALA A 227 1.68 -3.48 19.74
N GLU A 228 0.36 -3.57 19.56
CA GLU A 228 -0.41 -4.78 19.87
C GLU A 228 -0.13 -5.96 18.92
N ALA A 229 0.54 -5.72 17.79
CA ALA A 229 0.88 -6.75 16.81
C ALA A 229 2.33 -7.23 16.89
N LEU A 230 3.13 -6.76 17.86
CA LEU A 230 4.55 -7.13 17.97
C LEU A 230 4.77 -8.64 18.12
N GLU A 231 3.91 -9.35 18.85
CA GLU A 231 4.00 -10.82 18.95
C GLU A 231 3.80 -11.49 17.58
N SER A 232 2.76 -11.08 16.84
CA SER A 232 2.52 -11.56 15.47
C SER A 232 3.67 -11.24 14.52
N CYS A 233 4.35 -10.11 14.71
CA CYS A 233 5.53 -9.73 13.92
C CYS A 233 6.69 -10.72 14.08
N GLU A 234 6.89 -11.25 15.29
CA GLU A 234 7.96 -12.21 15.59
C GLU A 234 7.61 -13.65 15.17
N VAL A 235 6.32 -13.99 15.11
CA VAL A 235 5.83 -15.35 14.79
C VAL A 235 5.65 -15.54 13.29
N LEU A 236 5.01 -14.58 12.61
CA LEU A 236 4.55 -14.74 11.23
C LEU A 236 5.66 -15.14 10.23
N PRO A 237 6.86 -14.54 10.23
CA PRO A 237 7.92 -14.92 9.29
C PRO A 237 8.43 -16.35 9.48
N LYS A 238 8.24 -16.95 10.67
CA LYS A 238 8.62 -18.34 10.95
C LYS A 238 7.60 -19.33 10.39
N LEU A 239 6.33 -18.93 10.36
CA LEU A 239 5.23 -19.73 9.81
C LEU A 239 5.18 -19.66 8.28
N GLY A 240 5.57 -18.51 7.71
CA GLY A 240 5.49 -18.21 6.28
C GLY A 240 6.79 -17.77 5.60
N PRO A 241 7.97 -18.37 5.85
CA PRO A 241 9.25 -17.85 5.34
C PRO A 241 9.40 -17.86 3.81
N ALA A 242 8.61 -18.67 3.11
CA ALA A 242 8.59 -18.74 1.65
C ALA A 242 7.52 -17.85 1.01
N SER A 243 6.66 -17.20 1.82
CA SER A 243 5.72 -16.19 1.36
C SER A 243 6.32 -14.81 1.60
N SER A 244 6.73 -14.15 0.51
CA SER A 244 7.33 -12.81 0.59
C SER A 244 6.42 -11.81 1.31
N HIS A 245 5.10 -11.90 1.10
CA HIS A 245 4.14 -11.01 1.76
C HIS A 245 4.11 -11.25 3.28
N LEU A 246 4.07 -12.51 3.73
CA LEU A 246 4.11 -12.81 5.16
C LEU A 246 5.42 -12.38 5.82
N VAL A 247 6.54 -12.49 5.10
CA VAL A 247 7.85 -11.96 5.56
C VAL A 247 7.85 -10.44 5.59
N HIS A 248 7.11 -9.77 4.70
CA HIS A 248 7.03 -8.31 4.60
C HIS A 248 6.23 -7.65 5.73
N MET A 249 5.11 -8.27 6.13
CA MET A 249 4.11 -7.67 7.03
C MET A 249 4.65 -7.10 8.35
N PRO A 250 5.60 -7.73 9.08
CA PRO A 250 6.17 -7.14 10.28
C PRO A 250 6.77 -5.74 10.06
N GLY A 251 7.25 -5.48 8.84
CA GLY A 251 7.86 -4.20 8.48
C GLY A 251 6.88 -3.04 8.54
N HIS A 252 5.58 -3.26 8.31
CA HIS A 252 4.56 -2.21 8.48
C HIS A 252 4.49 -1.72 9.93
N VAL A 253 4.46 -2.66 10.88
CA VAL A 253 4.44 -2.38 12.32
C VAL A 253 5.73 -1.73 12.77
N TYR A 254 6.89 -2.29 12.40
CA TYR A 254 8.19 -1.71 12.76
C TYR A 254 8.35 -0.29 12.18
N TYR A 255 7.89 -0.04 10.95
CA TYR A 255 7.90 1.28 10.33
C TYR A 255 7.04 2.27 11.12
N LYS A 256 5.81 1.90 11.47
CA LYS A 256 4.89 2.73 12.26
C LYS A 256 5.40 3.04 13.67
N LEU A 257 6.20 2.13 14.26
CA LEU A 257 6.83 2.32 15.57
C LEU A 257 8.17 3.07 15.52
N GLY A 258 8.66 3.44 14.34
CA GLY A 258 9.97 4.08 14.19
C GLY A 258 11.16 3.14 14.40
N GLU A 259 10.95 1.82 14.32
CA GLU A 259 11.98 0.80 14.37
C GLU A 259 12.58 0.57 12.97
N TYR A 260 13.04 1.65 12.33
CA TYR A 260 13.37 1.68 10.91
C TYR A 260 14.46 0.69 10.48
N GLN A 261 15.39 0.32 11.37
CA GLN A 261 16.36 -0.73 11.06
C GLN A 261 15.69 -2.11 10.95
N LYS A 262 14.76 -2.46 11.86
CA LYS A 262 14.03 -3.73 11.77
C LYS A 262 13.15 -3.75 10.54
N ALA A 263 12.41 -2.67 10.29
CA ALA A 263 11.60 -2.53 9.09
C ALA A 263 12.43 -2.67 7.80
N PHE A 264 13.60 -2.02 7.73
CA PHE A 264 14.55 -2.17 6.62
C PHE A 264 14.95 -3.63 6.39
N ASP A 265 15.34 -4.34 7.45
CA ASP A 265 15.77 -5.74 7.36
C ASP A 265 14.62 -6.65 6.91
N THR A 266 13.41 -6.42 7.44
CA THR A 266 12.19 -7.13 7.04
C THR A 266 11.85 -6.93 5.56
N PHE A 267 11.80 -5.68 5.10
CA PHE A 267 11.50 -5.39 3.69
C PHE A 267 12.58 -5.89 2.74
N LYS A 268 13.85 -5.82 3.14
CA LYS A 268 14.94 -6.39 2.34
C LYS A 268 14.86 -7.92 2.27
N ALA A 269 14.46 -8.59 3.35
CA ALA A 269 14.24 -10.03 3.37
C ALA A 269 13.08 -10.44 2.45
N SER A 270 11.96 -9.73 2.46
CA SER A 270 10.83 -10.02 1.55
C SER A 270 11.20 -9.85 0.08
N VAL A 271 11.94 -8.78 -0.27
CA VAL A 271 12.50 -8.60 -1.62
C VAL A 271 13.37 -9.78 -2.05
N ALA A 272 14.15 -10.37 -1.13
CA ALA A 272 14.96 -11.54 -1.44
C ALA A 272 14.09 -12.79 -1.70
N VAL A 273 13.02 -13.00 -0.93
CA VAL A 273 12.07 -14.11 -1.13
C VAL A 273 11.38 -14.01 -2.50
N ASP A 274 10.86 -12.83 -2.86
CA ASP A 274 10.28 -12.61 -4.19
C ASP A 274 11.30 -12.83 -5.31
N SER A 275 12.53 -12.33 -5.15
CA SER A 275 13.59 -12.49 -6.15
C SER A 275 13.89 -13.97 -6.45
N VAL A 276 13.88 -14.83 -5.42
CA VAL A 276 14.07 -16.27 -5.57
C VAL A 276 12.89 -16.90 -6.31
N TYR A 277 11.66 -16.58 -5.90
CA TYR A 277 10.45 -17.08 -6.55
C TYR A 277 10.40 -16.68 -8.04
N MET A 278 10.61 -15.39 -8.32
CA MET A 278 10.62 -14.84 -9.67
C MET A 278 11.65 -15.52 -10.57
N LYS A 279 12.89 -15.68 -10.07
CA LYS A 279 13.95 -16.38 -10.81
C LYS A 279 13.59 -17.84 -11.07
N LYS A 280 13.03 -18.54 -10.07
CA LYS A 280 12.68 -19.97 -10.18
C LYS A 280 11.53 -20.20 -11.16
N GLN A 281 10.52 -19.32 -11.15
CA GLN A 281 9.31 -19.45 -11.98
C GLN A 281 9.44 -18.73 -13.33
N GLY A 282 10.49 -17.94 -13.56
CA GLY A 282 10.64 -17.13 -14.78
C GLY A 282 9.66 -15.95 -14.85
N ILE A 283 9.30 -15.38 -13.70
CA ILE A 283 8.37 -14.24 -13.58
C ILE A 283 9.16 -12.93 -13.59
N GLN A 284 8.69 -11.95 -14.35
CA GLN A 284 9.32 -10.63 -14.44
C GLN A 284 8.87 -9.73 -13.27
N GLU A 285 9.67 -8.73 -12.92
CA GLU A 285 9.41 -7.79 -11.83
C GLU A 285 8.05 -7.10 -11.97
N VAL A 286 7.70 -6.70 -13.20
CA VAL A 286 6.42 -6.02 -13.49
C VAL A 286 5.19 -6.89 -13.21
N ASP A 287 5.36 -8.22 -13.16
CA ASP A 287 4.28 -9.18 -12.90
C ASP A 287 4.22 -9.64 -11.44
N ALA A 288 5.24 -9.31 -10.65
CA ALA A 288 5.33 -9.64 -9.25
C ALA A 288 4.90 -8.42 -8.41
N TRP A 289 3.59 -8.26 -8.23
CA TRP A 289 3.03 -7.09 -7.55
C TRP A 289 3.64 -6.86 -6.16
N ASN A 290 3.88 -7.94 -5.42
CA ASN A 290 4.42 -7.89 -4.07
C ASN A 290 5.87 -7.40 -4.05
N TYR A 291 6.66 -7.71 -5.10
CA TYR A 291 8.02 -7.22 -5.25
C TYR A 291 8.07 -5.68 -5.35
N ILE A 292 7.18 -5.10 -6.16
CA ILE A 292 7.05 -3.64 -6.31
C ILE A 292 6.59 -3.01 -4.99
N HIS A 293 5.60 -3.61 -4.34
CA HIS A 293 5.06 -3.15 -3.05
C HIS A 293 6.13 -3.16 -1.95
N ASN A 294 6.85 -4.27 -1.81
CA ASN A 294 7.96 -4.46 -0.87
C ASN A 294 9.03 -3.38 -1.02
N ILE A 295 9.45 -3.11 -2.26
CA ILE A 295 10.46 -2.09 -2.52
C ILE A 295 9.90 -0.70 -2.16
N ASN A 296 8.67 -0.36 -2.52
CA ASN A 296 8.14 0.96 -2.21
C ASN A 296 8.04 1.25 -0.69
N TYR A 297 7.78 0.22 0.13
CA TYR A 297 7.89 0.32 1.59
C TYR A 297 9.33 0.47 2.08
N LEU A 298 10.27 -0.27 1.47
CA LEU A 298 11.71 -0.10 1.73
C LEU A 298 12.16 1.34 1.43
N LEU A 299 11.66 1.93 0.33
CA LEU A 299 11.93 3.32 -0.04
C LEU A 299 11.38 4.31 0.99
N ALA A 300 10.12 4.13 1.42
CA ALA A 300 9.52 4.95 2.47
C ALA A 300 10.32 4.88 3.77
N ASN A 301 10.72 3.67 4.19
CA ASN A 301 11.55 3.48 5.37
C ASN A 301 12.91 4.18 5.26
N CYS A 302 13.58 4.08 4.11
CA CYS A 302 14.86 4.74 3.89
C CYS A 302 14.76 6.27 3.99
N ALA A 303 13.61 6.85 3.62
CA ALA A 303 13.39 8.30 3.76
C ALA A 303 13.28 8.74 5.23
N GLU A 304 12.90 7.83 6.14
CA GLU A 304 12.78 8.12 7.56
C GLU A 304 14.11 8.00 8.33
N ASP A 305 14.97 7.04 7.97
CA ASP A 305 16.27 6.84 8.63
C ASP A 305 17.47 7.38 7.82
N GLY A 306 17.19 8.01 6.68
CA GLY A 306 18.16 8.81 5.97
C GLY A 306 19.06 8.04 5.00
N ARG A 307 18.64 6.89 4.45
CA ARG A 307 19.42 6.06 3.49
C ARG A 307 19.16 6.42 2.03
N TYR A 308 19.54 7.61 1.62
CA TYR A 308 19.40 8.13 0.27
C TYR A 308 19.98 7.21 -0.82
N ALA A 309 21.24 6.79 -0.73
CA ALA A 309 21.90 6.01 -1.79
C ALA A 309 21.28 4.62 -1.91
N THR A 310 20.92 4.01 -0.79
CA THR A 310 20.21 2.73 -0.79
C THR A 310 18.81 2.88 -1.40
N ALA A 311 18.08 3.94 -1.03
CA ALA A 311 16.78 4.22 -1.61
C ALA A 311 16.85 4.43 -3.13
N LEU A 312 17.80 5.23 -3.62
CA LEU A 312 17.98 5.44 -5.06
C LEU A 312 18.28 4.13 -5.79
N TYR A 313 19.16 3.28 -5.23
CA TYR A 313 19.49 1.99 -5.84
C TYR A 313 18.26 1.13 -6.08
N TYR A 314 17.38 1.00 -5.08
CA TYR A 314 16.15 0.22 -5.23
C TYR A 314 15.09 0.93 -6.08
N ALA A 315 15.00 2.26 -6.00
CA ALA A 315 14.09 3.04 -6.83
C ALA A 315 14.45 2.94 -8.31
N GLU A 316 15.75 2.95 -8.64
CA GLU A 316 16.24 2.79 -10.01
C GLU A 316 16.04 1.36 -10.53
N LYS A 317 16.06 0.34 -9.66
CA LYS A 317 15.60 -1.01 -10.05
C LYS A 317 14.16 -0.99 -10.50
N LEU A 318 13.28 -0.32 -9.75
CA LEU A 318 11.86 -0.21 -10.13
C LEU A 318 11.66 0.60 -11.42
N GLN A 319 12.38 1.71 -11.58
CA GLN A 319 12.32 2.51 -12.80
C GLN A 319 12.77 1.74 -14.05
N ASN A 320 13.75 0.84 -13.90
CA ASN A 320 14.33 0.07 -15.01
C ASN A 320 13.70 -1.32 -15.19
N MET A 321 12.58 -1.62 -14.53
CA MET A 321 11.89 -2.91 -14.71
C MET A 321 11.50 -3.11 -16.18
N PRO A 322 11.79 -4.28 -16.77
CA PRO A 322 11.39 -4.57 -18.15
C PRO A 322 9.86 -4.63 -18.23
N ALA A 323 9.28 -3.93 -19.19
CA ALA A 323 7.83 -3.92 -19.38
C ALA A 323 7.43 -3.86 -20.87
N SER A 324 6.54 -4.76 -21.29
CA SER A 324 5.98 -4.80 -22.65
C SER A 324 4.79 -3.85 -22.79
N LYS A 325 4.43 -3.46 -24.03
CA LYS A 325 3.25 -2.62 -24.30
C LYS A 325 1.94 -3.25 -23.82
N GLU A 326 1.82 -4.58 -23.95
CA GLU A 326 0.65 -5.37 -23.52
C GLU A 326 0.47 -5.34 -22.00
N ARG A 327 1.57 -5.54 -21.25
CA ARG A 327 1.54 -5.49 -19.78
C ARG A 327 1.31 -4.07 -19.26
N LYS A 328 1.81 -3.03 -19.93
CA LYS A 328 1.67 -1.63 -19.49
C LYS A 328 0.24 -1.09 -19.46
N ARG A 329 -0.62 -1.45 -20.43
CA ARG A 329 -2.04 -1.04 -20.42
C ARG A 329 -2.77 -1.54 -19.18
N LYS A 330 -2.26 -2.57 -18.53
CA LYS A 330 -2.87 -3.22 -17.37
C LYS A 330 -2.37 -2.68 -16.02
N TYR A 331 -1.24 -1.95 -15.99
CA TYR A 331 -0.53 -1.60 -14.76
C TYR A 331 -0.13 -0.13 -14.64
N GLU A 332 -0.86 0.80 -15.24
CA GLU A 332 -0.52 2.23 -15.18
C GLU A 332 -0.22 2.70 -13.74
N GLY A 333 -1.05 2.29 -12.77
CA GLY A 333 -0.88 2.52 -11.33
C GLY A 333 0.49 2.09 -10.78
N ARG A 334 0.77 0.77 -10.79
CA ARG A 334 2.01 0.22 -10.22
C ARG A 334 3.24 0.54 -11.07
N PHE A 335 3.15 0.38 -12.39
CA PHE A 335 4.29 0.59 -13.27
C PHE A 335 4.73 2.06 -13.30
N PHE A 336 3.79 2.99 -13.46
CA PHE A 336 4.15 4.40 -13.57
C PHE A 336 4.41 5.04 -12.20
N TYR A 337 3.42 5.02 -11.31
CA TYR A 337 3.48 5.78 -10.06
C TYR A 337 4.39 5.14 -9.01
N GLN A 338 4.45 3.80 -8.95
CA GLN A 338 5.30 3.07 -8.01
C GLN A 338 6.61 2.56 -8.64
N GLY A 339 6.76 2.62 -9.97
CA GLY A 339 7.95 2.20 -10.70
C GLY A 339 8.73 3.38 -11.29
N ILE A 340 8.24 3.92 -12.41
CA ILE A 340 8.90 4.99 -13.17
C ILE A 340 9.17 6.23 -12.31
N LEU A 341 8.22 6.62 -11.44
CA LEU A 341 8.34 7.77 -10.55
C LEU A 341 9.09 7.48 -9.24
N ALA A 342 9.49 6.23 -8.95
CA ALA A 342 10.12 5.90 -7.67
C ALA A 342 11.41 6.71 -7.39
N PRO A 343 12.34 6.91 -8.36
CA PRO A 343 13.51 7.74 -8.10
C PRO A 343 13.14 9.20 -7.84
N VAL A 344 12.16 9.75 -8.57
CA VAL A 344 11.67 11.13 -8.36
C VAL A 344 11.15 11.30 -6.94
N LYS A 345 10.36 10.34 -6.45
CA LYS A 345 9.85 10.34 -5.08
C LYS A 345 11.00 10.48 -4.07
N MET A 346 12.06 9.69 -4.23
CA MET A 346 13.23 9.76 -3.35
C MET A 346 13.97 11.10 -3.47
N GLU A 347 14.20 11.61 -4.67
CA GLU A 347 14.83 12.93 -4.82
C GLU A 347 14.00 14.04 -4.10
N ILE A 348 12.67 13.97 -4.14
CA ILE A 348 11.78 14.90 -3.42
C ILE A 348 11.89 14.71 -1.89
N CYS A 349 11.82 13.47 -1.39
CA CYS A 349 11.94 13.16 0.04
C CYS A 349 13.21 13.78 0.65
N PHE A 350 14.34 13.63 -0.06
CA PHE A 350 15.65 14.10 0.38
C PHE A 350 15.95 15.56 -0.03
N GLY A 351 15.00 16.24 -0.70
CA GLY A 351 15.10 17.64 -1.06
C GLY A 351 16.01 17.96 -2.25
N TYR A 352 16.39 16.98 -3.06
CA TYR A 352 17.14 17.14 -4.30
C TYR A 352 16.22 17.52 -5.47
N TYR A 353 15.53 18.64 -5.33
CA TYR A 353 14.48 19.08 -6.24
C TYR A 353 14.96 19.33 -7.68
N ASP A 354 16.20 19.79 -7.87
CA ASP A 354 16.79 19.95 -9.20
C ASP A 354 16.91 18.59 -9.93
N ARG A 355 17.31 17.54 -9.19
CA ARG A 355 17.42 16.16 -9.71
C ARG A 355 16.05 15.60 -9.99
N ALA A 356 15.08 15.81 -9.10
CA ALA A 356 13.70 15.41 -9.29
C ALA A 356 13.12 16.02 -10.59
N ALA A 357 13.29 17.33 -10.78
CA ALA A 357 12.82 18.04 -11.97
C ALA A 357 13.47 17.52 -13.27
N LYS A 358 14.80 17.29 -13.26
CA LYS A 358 15.52 16.69 -14.40
C LYS A 358 15.03 15.29 -14.74
N ARG A 359 14.83 14.43 -13.73
CA ARG A 359 14.31 13.07 -13.92
C ARG A 359 12.90 13.10 -14.49
N LEU A 360 12.03 14.00 -14.02
CA LEU A 360 10.69 14.17 -14.59
C LEU A 360 10.73 14.64 -16.05
N GLN A 361 11.58 15.60 -16.39
CA GLN A 361 11.75 16.04 -17.79
C GLN A 361 12.25 14.93 -18.72
N ALA A 362 13.08 14.01 -18.22
CA ALA A 362 13.57 12.88 -18.98
C ALA A 362 12.49 11.84 -19.31
N ILE A 363 11.36 11.83 -18.56
CA ILE A 363 10.21 10.98 -18.86
C ILE A 363 9.49 11.56 -20.09
N SER A 364 9.76 10.96 -21.25
CA SER A 364 9.22 11.38 -22.53
C SER A 364 8.11 10.44 -23.00
N PRO A 365 7.02 10.96 -23.61
CA PRO A 365 5.90 10.13 -24.09
C PRO A 365 6.22 9.37 -25.39
N ARG A 366 7.50 9.30 -25.81
CA ARG A 366 7.95 8.90 -27.17
C ARG A 366 7.39 7.57 -27.67
N ASP A 367 7.00 6.65 -26.79
CA ASP A 367 6.56 5.30 -27.17
C ASP A 367 5.12 4.92 -26.75
N SER A 368 4.24 5.90 -26.46
CA SER A 368 2.83 5.70 -26.05
C SER A 368 2.65 4.79 -24.81
N LEU A 369 3.68 4.72 -23.96
CA LEU A 369 3.73 3.80 -22.80
C LEU A 369 3.02 4.34 -21.56
N TYR A 370 2.72 5.63 -21.54
CA TYR A 370 2.14 6.36 -20.43
C TYR A 370 0.82 6.97 -20.90
N SER A 371 -0.22 6.85 -20.08
CA SER A 371 -1.50 7.47 -20.36
C SER A 371 -1.40 8.99 -20.33
N VAL A 372 -2.43 9.67 -20.83
CA VAL A 372 -2.56 11.13 -20.73
C VAL A 372 -2.57 11.56 -19.26
N LYS A 373 -3.34 10.88 -18.40
CA LYS A 373 -3.42 11.19 -16.95
C LYS A 373 -2.10 10.97 -16.21
N ALA A 374 -1.34 9.91 -16.52
CA ALA A 374 -0.01 9.68 -15.95
C ALA A 374 0.95 10.81 -16.31
N MET A 375 0.97 11.22 -17.57
CA MET A 375 1.81 12.33 -18.03
C MET A 375 1.39 13.66 -17.40
N ALA A 376 0.08 13.92 -17.28
CA ALA A 376 -0.44 15.11 -16.61
C ALA A 376 -0.06 15.16 -15.13
N TYR A 377 -0.13 14.03 -14.41
CA TYR A 377 0.35 13.95 -13.02
C TYR A 377 1.85 14.20 -12.91
N LYS A 378 2.63 13.61 -13.82
CA LYS A 378 4.08 13.81 -13.90
C LYS A 378 4.46 15.26 -14.20
N ASP A 379 3.68 15.96 -15.02
CA ASP A 379 3.89 17.39 -15.28
C ASP A 379 3.54 18.25 -14.05
N GLY A 380 2.47 17.91 -13.32
CA GLY A 380 2.15 18.53 -12.03
C GLY A 380 3.30 18.38 -11.01
N LEU A 381 3.82 17.16 -10.86
CA LEU A 381 4.99 16.92 -10.00
C LEU A 381 6.24 17.67 -10.47
N TYR A 382 6.42 17.85 -11.78
CA TYR A 382 7.53 18.60 -12.33
C TYR A 382 7.46 20.07 -11.92
N TYR A 383 6.27 20.69 -12.02
CA TYR A 383 6.08 22.06 -11.58
C TYR A 383 6.33 22.23 -10.09
N PHE A 384 5.86 21.29 -9.26
CA PHE A 384 6.19 21.29 -7.83
C PHE A 384 7.70 21.20 -7.59
N ALA A 385 8.39 20.21 -8.16
CA ALA A 385 9.82 20.03 -7.97
C ALA A 385 10.63 21.24 -8.46
N ALA A 386 10.32 21.76 -9.65
CA ALA A 386 11.01 22.93 -10.20
C ALA A 386 10.75 24.21 -9.36
N GLY A 387 9.53 24.39 -8.85
CA GLY A 387 9.18 25.48 -7.94
C GLY A 387 9.94 25.40 -6.61
N MET A 388 10.00 24.20 -6.01
CA MET A 388 10.77 23.97 -4.78
C MET A 388 12.26 24.24 -4.97
N ASP A 389 12.85 23.82 -6.09
CA ASP A 389 14.23 24.14 -6.45
C ASP A 389 14.45 25.65 -6.63
N ALA A 390 13.54 26.35 -7.33
CA ALA A 390 13.59 27.80 -7.49
C ALA A 390 13.56 28.54 -6.15
N ILE A 391 12.72 28.10 -5.20
CA ILE A 391 12.71 28.63 -3.83
C ILE A 391 14.05 28.41 -3.13
N ARG A 392 14.65 27.21 -3.22
CA ARG A 392 15.99 26.95 -2.63
C ARG A 392 17.08 27.83 -3.23
N ARG A 393 16.93 28.24 -4.49
CA ARG A 393 17.84 29.18 -5.18
C ARG A 393 17.48 30.65 -5.00
N ASN A 394 16.51 30.97 -4.12
CA ASN A 394 15.98 32.33 -3.89
C ASN A 394 15.42 33.01 -5.15
N LYS A 395 14.89 32.24 -6.11
CA LYS A 395 14.30 32.73 -7.35
C LYS A 395 12.77 32.74 -7.27
N VAL A 396 12.25 33.68 -6.48
CA VAL A 396 10.81 33.75 -6.16
C VAL A 396 9.93 33.92 -7.40
N GLU A 397 10.32 34.77 -8.35
CA GLU A 397 9.55 34.97 -9.60
C GLU A 397 9.54 33.71 -10.48
N GLU A 398 10.62 32.93 -10.48
CA GLU A 398 10.71 31.65 -11.18
C GLU A 398 9.79 30.62 -10.51
N ALA A 399 9.78 30.56 -9.17
CA ALA A 399 8.88 29.70 -8.41
C ALA A 399 7.40 30.04 -8.64
N GLN A 400 7.05 31.34 -8.71
CA GLN A 400 5.68 31.78 -8.99
C GLN A 400 5.18 31.25 -10.33
N LYS A 401 6.01 31.31 -11.39
CA LYS A 401 5.64 30.76 -12.71
C LYS A 401 5.33 29.26 -12.64
N TYR A 402 6.06 28.51 -11.82
CA TYR A 402 5.84 27.08 -11.67
C TYR A 402 4.56 26.77 -10.88
N VAL A 403 4.26 27.50 -9.80
CA VAL A 403 3.02 27.26 -9.05
C VAL A 403 1.78 27.67 -9.87
N ASP A 404 1.87 28.76 -10.64
CA ASP A 404 0.80 29.16 -11.56
C ASP A 404 0.56 28.09 -12.64
N ALA A 405 1.64 27.46 -13.14
CA ALA A 405 1.55 26.36 -14.10
C ALA A 405 0.97 25.07 -13.48
N LEU A 406 1.27 24.80 -12.20
CA LEU A 406 0.68 23.70 -11.45
C LEU A 406 -0.83 23.90 -11.26
N ASP A 407 -1.26 25.06 -10.79
CA ASP A 407 -2.68 25.40 -10.61
C ASP A 407 -3.44 25.38 -11.93
N ALA A 408 -2.83 25.90 -13.01
CA ALA A 408 -3.41 25.82 -14.34
C ALA A 408 -3.55 24.36 -14.83
N THR A 409 -2.58 23.48 -14.53
CA THR A 409 -2.67 22.05 -14.84
C THR A 409 -3.82 21.39 -14.08
N LEU A 410 -3.95 21.66 -12.79
CA LEU A 410 -5.05 21.15 -11.96
C LEU A 410 -6.42 21.61 -12.49
N TRP A 411 -6.55 22.89 -12.82
CA TRP A 411 -7.78 23.43 -13.39
C TRP A 411 -8.12 22.81 -14.75
N ARG A 412 -7.15 22.71 -15.67
CA ARG A 412 -7.37 22.10 -17.00
C ARG A 412 -7.72 20.63 -16.90
N ASN A 413 -7.09 19.89 -15.99
CA ASN A 413 -7.35 18.46 -15.84
C ASN A 413 -8.82 18.18 -15.48
N VAL A 414 -9.45 19.02 -14.66
CA VAL A 414 -10.86 18.85 -14.28
C VAL A 414 -11.83 19.44 -15.33
N ASN A 415 -11.46 20.52 -16.01
CA ASN A 415 -12.39 21.30 -16.85
C ASN A 415 -12.25 21.04 -18.36
N GLN A 416 -11.16 20.45 -18.83
CA GLN A 416 -10.86 20.34 -20.25
C GLN A 416 -10.55 18.92 -20.73
N PHE A 417 -10.29 17.98 -19.82
CA PHE A 417 -10.03 16.60 -20.21
C PHE A 417 -11.33 15.79 -20.24
N ASN A 418 -11.39 14.80 -21.12
CA ASN A 418 -12.45 13.80 -21.08
C ASN A 418 -12.29 12.96 -19.80
N GLU A 419 -13.39 12.40 -19.31
CA GLU A 419 -13.43 11.62 -18.06
C GLU A 419 -12.33 10.55 -17.96
N GLU A 420 -12.05 9.83 -19.06
CA GLU A 420 -11.02 8.79 -19.14
C GLU A 420 -9.57 9.30 -18.95
N ASP A 421 -9.34 10.58 -19.28
CA ASP A 421 -8.05 11.27 -19.22
C ASP A 421 -7.86 12.09 -17.93
N VAL A 422 -8.92 12.28 -17.13
CA VAL A 422 -8.83 12.97 -15.84
C VAL A 422 -7.92 12.19 -14.89
N ILE A 423 -7.07 12.90 -14.13
CA ILE A 423 -6.21 12.27 -13.14
C ILE A 423 -7.11 11.70 -12.04
N ASN A 424 -6.84 10.47 -11.58
CA ASN A 424 -7.57 9.89 -10.46
C ASN A 424 -7.54 10.85 -9.26
N THR A 425 -8.68 11.04 -8.61
CA THR A 425 -8.88 12.00 -7.52
C THR A 425 -7.82 11.92 -6.42
N ARG A 426 -7.34 10.72 -6.06
CA ARG A 426 -6.27 10.57 -5.06
C ARG A 426 -4.98 11.28 -5.49
N ARG A 427 -4.62 11.16 -6.77
CA ARG A 427 -3.42 11.79 -7.36
C ARG A 427 -3.61 13.29 -7.57
N VAL A 428 -4.81 13.74 -7.88
CA VAL A 428 -5.16 15.17 -7.87
C VAL A 428 -4.97 15.75 -6.47
N ASN A 429 -5.42 15.03 -5.43
CA ASN A 429 -5.25 15.47 -4.05
C ASN A 429 -3.77 15.54 -3.63
N ASP A 430 -2.93 14.58 -4.03
CA ASP A 430 -1.48 14.66 -3.82
C ASP A 430 -0.91 16.00 -4.39
N LEU A 431 -1.32 16.38 -5.61
CA LEU A 431 -0.88 17.61 -6.27
C LEU A 431 -1.47 18.88 -5.64
N ASN A 432 -2.69 18.83 -5.11
CA ASN A 432 -3.29 19.95 -4.38
C ASN A 432 -2.52 20.28 -3.10
N VAL A 433 -2.07 19.26 -2.36
CA VAL A 433 -1.19 19.45 -1.19
C VAL A 433 0.12 20.11 -1.63
N ALA A 434 0.74 19.57 -2.67
CA ALA A 434 1.99 20.10 -3.24
C ALA A 434 1.87 21.56 -3.71
N SER A 435 0.74 21.94 -4.33
CA SER A 435 0.48 23.32 -4.73
C SER A 435 0.40 24.25 -3.52
N LEU A 436 -0.43 23.91 -2.52
CA LEU A 436 -0.56 24.74 -1.31
C LEU A 436 0.76 24.89 -0.55
N GLU A 437 1.55 23.81 -0.45
CA GLU A 437 2.87 23.87 0.16
C GLU A 437 3.79 24.85 -0.58
N LEU A 438 3.86 24.74 -1.91
CA LEU A 438 4.69 25.63 -2.72
C LEU A 438 4.22 27.10 -2.63
N GLN A 439 2.92 27.36 -2.65
CA GLN A 439 2.36 28.71 -2.47
C GLN A 439 2.77 29.30 -1.12
N GLY A 440 2.68 28.52 -0.04
CA GLY A 440 3.10 28.96 1.29
C GLY A 440 4.59 29.31 1.34
N LEU A 441 5.44 28.47 0.74
CA LEU A 441 6.89 28.72 0.67
C LEU A 441 7.25 29.95 -0.17
N ILE A 442 6.53 30.20 -1.28
CA ILE A 442 6.67 31.42 -2.09
C ILE A 442 6.31 32.65 -1.25
N LYS A 443 5.18 32.64 -0.55
CA LYS A 443 4.75 33.75 0.32
C LYS A 443 5.76 34.04 1.43
N ASN A 444 6.32 33.00 2.04
CA ASN A 444 7.36 33.16 3.03
C ASN A 444 8.62 33.83 2.42
N ALA A 445 9.03 33.40 1.23
CA ALA A 445 10.16 34.01 0.53
C ALA A 445 9.92 35.48 0.10
N GLN A 446 8.64 35.86 -0.10
CA GLN A 446 8.21 37.24 -0.33
C GLN A 446 8.12 38.08 0.96
N GLY A 447 8.31 37.46 2.13
CA GLY A 447 8.17 38.13 3.43
C GLY A 447 6.75 38.16 3.98
N HIS A 448 5.77 37.57 3.29
CA HIS A 448 4.36 37.50 3.69
C HIS A 448 4.14 36.31 4.62
N ARG A 449 4.70 36.39 5.84
CA ARG A 449 4.82 35.24 6.75
C ARG A 449 3.48 34.71 7.26
N ASP A 450 2.54 35.59 7.62
CA ASP A 450 1.24 35.15 8.14
C ASP A 450 0.43 34.41 7.06
N GLU A 451 0.46 34.92 5.81
CA GLU A 451 -0.13 34.23 4.66
C GLU A 451 0.54 32.88 4.40
N ALA A 452 1.87 32.82 4.51
CA ALA A 452 2.64 31.59 4.32
C ALA A 452 2.24 30.50 5.32
N ILE A 453 2.16 30.86 6.61
CA ILE A 453 1.76 29.94 7.68
C ILE A 453 0.33 29.46 7.45
N ALA A 454 -0.60 30.36 7.11
CA ALA A 454 -1.99 29.99 6.83
C ALA A 454 -2.12 29.00 5.66
N LEU A 455 -1.34 29.18 4.59
CA LEU A 455 -1.30 28.25 3.46
C LEU A 455 -0.70 26.90 3.84
N LEU A 456 0.36 26.88 4.63
CA LEU A 456 1.02 25.64 5.08
C LEU A 456 0.15 24.85 6.08
N GLU A 457 -0.59 25.52 6.97
CA GLU A 457 -1.60 24.86 7.82
C GLU A 457 -2.72 24.26 6.97
N LYS A 458 -3.17 24.97 5.94
CA LYS A 458 -4.16 24.41 4.99
C LYS A 458 -3.59 23.20 4.23
N ALA A 459 -2.33 23.26 3.80
CA ALA A 459 -1.65 22.16 3.13
C ALA A 459 -1.53 20.93 4.07
N LYS A 460 -1.17 21.14 5.34
CA LYS A 460 -1.13 20.10 6.37
C LYS A 460 -2.50 19.43 6.54
N ILE A 461 -3.58 20.20 6.67
CA ILE A 461 -4.94 19.63 6.78
C ILE A 461 -5.27 18.80 5.53
N LYS A 462 -4.92 19.30 4.34
CA LYS A 462 -5.15 18.56 3.08
C LYS A 462 -4.30 17.29 2.97
N GLU A 463 -3.09 17.29 3.54
CA GLU A 463 -2.26 16.10 3.67
C GLU A 463 -2.92 15.06 4.59
N GLU A 464 -3.45 15.49 5.74
CA GLU A 464 -4.17 14.60 6.67
C GLU A 464 -5.42 13.97 6.03
N GLU A 465 -6.14 14.76 5.22
CA GLU A 465 -7.30 14.30 4.45
C GLU A 465 -6.96 13.29 3.35
N LEU A 466 -5.68 13.12 2.97
CA LEU A 466 -5.25 12.02 2.08
C LEU A 466 -5.46 10.65 2.74
N GLY A 467 -5.51 10.62 4.07
CA GLY A 467 -5.76 9.45 4.89
C GLY A 467 -4.67 8.38 4.80
N TYR A 468 -5.03 7.19 5.26
CA TYR A 468 -4.08 6.07 5.30
C TYR A 468 -3.81 5.47 3.91
N SER A 469 -2.59 5.01 3.70
CA SER A 469 -2.12 4.47 2.42
C SER A 469 -0.94 3.53 2.64
N GLU A 470 -0.95 2.39 1.94
CA GLU A 470 0.13 1.42 1.97
C GLU A 470 0.56 1.08 0.54
N PRO A 471 1.80 1.37 0.13
CA PRO A 471 2.81 2.15 0.87
C PRO A 471 2.38 3.63 1.03
N PRO A 472 3.00 4.39 1.96
CA PRO A 472 2.77 5.83 2.12
C PRO A 472 2.82 6.58 0.78
N SER A 473 1.74 7.27 0.39
CA SER A 473 1.62 7.86 -0.96
C SER A 473 2.35 9.19 -1.10
N TYR A 474 2.23 10.08 -0.10
CA TYR A 474 2.82 11.40 -0.13
C TYR A 474 4.32 11.34 0.25
N ALA A 475 5.18 11.96 -0.55
CA ALA A 475 6.62 11.75 -0.48
C ALA A 475 7.27 12.43 0.73
N ARG A 476 6.75 13.58 1.17
CA ARG A 476 7.41 14.42 2.17
C ARG A 476 6.36 15.15 3.00
N PRO A 477 6.37 15.03 4.34
CA PRO A 477 5.38 15.70 5.17
C PRO A 477 5.43 17.24 5.12
N VAL A 478 4.27 17.89 4.99
CA VAL A 478 4.13 19.36 4.95
C VAL A 478 4.60 19.99 6.26
N LEU A 479 4.47 19.27 7.38
CA LEU A 479 4.95 19.69 8.70
C LEU A 479 6.42 20.11 8.70
N ILE A 480 7.25 19.52 7.84
CA ILE A 480 8.65 19.93 7.69
C ILE A 480 8.71 21.39 7.21
N SER A 481 7.97 21.73 6.15
CA SER A 481 7.96 23.08 5.58
C SER A 481 7.34 24.10 6.54
N LEU A 482 6.25 23.74 7.22
CA LEU A 482 5.65 24.58 8.27
C LEU A 482 6.63 24.88 9.41
N ALA A 483 7.34 23.87 9.91
CA ALA A 483 8.31 24.02 10.98
C ALA A 483 9.51 24.91 10.56
N GLU A 484 10.03 24.75 9.33
CA GLU A 484 11.11 25.61 8.82
C GLU A 484 10.68 27.08 8.70
N VAL A 485 9.45 27.35 8.26
CA VAL A 485 8.92 28.72 8.18
C VAL A 485 8.81 29.35 9.58
N HIS A 486 8.30 28.61 10.56
CA HIS A 486 8.30 29.06 11.95
C HIS A 486 9.70 29.30 12.50
N LEU A 487 10.66 28.42 12.19
CA LEU A 487 12.05 28.58 12.60
C LEU A 487 12.69 29.84 12.00
N GLN A 488 12.46 30.11 10.72
CA GLN A 488 12.93 31.34 10.06
C GLN A 488 12.31 32.61 10.66
N ALA A 489 11.05 32.52 11.09
CA ALA A 489 10.35 33.57 11.82
C ALA A 489 10.80 33.71 13.29
N LYS A 490 11.68 32.82 13.79
CA LYS A 490 12.06 32.70 15.22
C LYS A 490 10.89 32.37 16.15
N HIS A 491 9.80 31.82 15.61
CA HIS A 491 8.67 31.30 16.37
C HIS A 491 9.02 29.89 16.89
N TYR A 492 10.03 29.80 17.76
CA TYR A 492 10.65 28.53 18.13
C TYR A 492 9.65 27.52 18.72
N GLU A 493 8.72 27.94 19.57
CA GLU A 493 7.72 27.02 20.15
C GLU A 493 6.79 26.42 19.09
N HIS A 494 6.42 27.21 18.07
CA HIS A 494 5.59 26.71 16.96
C HIS A 494 6.37 25.74 16.07
N ALA A 495 7.66 26.01 15.83
CA ALA A 495 8.53 25.09 15.11
C ALA A 495 8.74 23.77 15.87
N ILE A 496 8.94 23.83 17.19
CA ILE A 496 9.00 22.64 18.07
C ILE A 496 7.71 21.85 17.95
N HIS A 497 6.56 22.49 18.13
CA HIS A 497 5.26 21.82 18.05
C HIS A 497 5.05 21.11 16.71
N ALA A 498 5.38 21.75 15.58
CA ALA A 498 5.25 21.15 14.25
C ALA A 498 6.16 19.91 14.07
N TYR A 499 7.41 19.94 14.57
CA TYR A 499 8.28 18.76 14.51
C TYR A 499 7.88 17.67 15.52
N GLU A 500 7.36 18.01 16.69
CA GLU A 500 6.81 17.04 17.63
C GLU A 500 5.57 16.36 17.06
N GLU A 501 4.71 17.10 16.36
CA GLU A 501 3.59 16.53 15.62
C GLU A 501 4.06 15.58 14.51
N LEU A 502 5.12 15.96 13.78
CA LEU A 502 5.74 15.08 12.79
C LEU A 502 6.23 13.78 13.44
N LEU A 503 6.91 13.86 14.60
CA LEU A 503 7.41 12.68 15.32
C LEU A 503 6.30 11.83 15.97
N LYS A 504 5.11 12.38 16.22
CA LYS A 504 3.95 11.57 16.61
C LYS A 504 3.45 10.70 15.45
N LYS A 505 3.50 11.22 14.22
CA LYS A 505 3.08 10.51 13.00
C LYS A 505 4.19 9.60 12.44
N HIS A 506 5.44 10.00 12.60
CA HIS A 506 6.64 9.31 12.12
C HIS A 506 7.66 9.19 13.28
N PRO A 507 7.44 8.26 14.22
CA PRO A 507 8.28 8.12 15.40
C PRO A 507 9.76 7.94 15.05
N HIS A 508 10.63 8.68 15.74
CA HIS A 508 12.08 8.67 15.52
C HIS A 508 12.56 9.09 14.12
N SER A 509 11.72 9.67 13.25
CA SER A 509 12.12 10.15 11.92
C SER A 509 13.33 11.08 12.00
N ALA A 510 14.36 10.79 11.19
CA ALA A 510 15.58 11.59 11.12
C ALA A 510 15.30 13.04 10.74
N ASN A 511 14.30 13.29 9.88
CA ASN A 511 13.89 14.65 9.49
C ASN A 511 13.32 15.43 10.68
N GLY A 512 12.46 14.81 11.50
CA GLY A 512 11.92 15.44 12.69
C GLY A 512 12.97 15.70 13.77
N LEU A 513 13.84 14.71 14.03
CA LEU A 513 14.92 14.84 15.01
C LEU A 513 15.95 15.91 14.60
N TRP A 514 16.30 15.97 13.31
CA TRP A 514 17.15 17.02 12.75
C TRP A 514 16.51 18.41 12.87
N GLY A 515 15.21 18.50 12.59
CA GLY A 515 14.42 19.71 12.79
C GLY A 515 14.51 20.24 14.22
N LEU A 516 14.20 19.40 15.20
CA LEU A 516 14.27 19.75 16.63
C LEU A 516 15.69 20.13 17.06
N TYR A 517 16.72 19.40 16.62
CA TYR A 517 18.11 19.77 16.85
C TYR A 517 18.40 21.22 16.40
N LYS A 518 18.04 21.56 15.15
CA LYS A 518 18.24 22.91 14.62
C LYS A 518 17.49 23.98 15.41
N VAL A 519 16.24 23.70 15.79
CA VAL A 519 15.42 24.66 16.55
C VAL A 519 16.06 24.93 17.91
N TYR A 520 16.43 23.90 18.67
CA TYR A 520 17.05 24.07 19.99
C TYR A 520 18.44 24.71 19.91
N GLN A 521 19.21 24.43 18.85
CA GLN A 521 20.48 25.11 18.59
C GLN A 521 20.26 26.63 18.38
N LYS A 522 19.26 27.01 17.59
CA LYS A 522 18.92 28.43 17.35
C LYS A 522 18.32 29.13 18.57
N LYS A 523 17.58 28.39 19.40
CA LYS A 523 17.03 28.87 20.67
C LYS A 523 18.09 29.03 21.78
N GLY A 524 19.25 28.39 21.64
CA GLY A 524 20.36 28.44 22.60
C GLY A 524 20.27 27.40 23.73
N ASP A 525 19.42 26.38 23.58
CA ASP A 525 19.31 25.28 24.55
C ASP A 525 20.26 24.14 24.15
N ALA A 526 21.50 24.24 24.63
CA ALA A 526 22.54 23.27 24.32
C ALA A 526 22.24 21.85 24.86
N ALA A 527 21.50 21.74 25.96
CA ALA A 527 21.16 20.45 26.55
C ALA A 527 20.18 19.69 25.65
N LYS A 528 19.09 20.35 25.22
CA LYS A 528 18.11 19.77 24.29
C LYS A 528 18.70 19.53 22.91
N ALA A 529 19.53 20.44 22.39
CA ALA A 529 20.20 20.21 21.12
C ALA A 529 21.07 18.94 21.18
N LYS A 530 21.84 18.74 22.26
CA LYS A 530 22.66 17.52 22.44
C LYS A 530 21.81 16.25 22.55
N GLU A 531 20.66 16.32 23.22
CA GLU A 531 19.70 15.20 23.32
C GLU A 531 19.20 14.77 21.93
N TYR A 532 18.69 15.71 21.12
CA TYR A 532 18.18 15.39 19.79
C TYR A 532 19.30 15.01 18.81
N ALA A 533 20.51 15.55 18.96
CA ALA A 533 21.67 15.10 18.20
C ALA A 533 22.00 13.63 18.47
N ALA A 534 21.94 13.18 19.73
CA ALA A 534 22.17 11.79 20.10
C ALA A 534 21.08 10.85 19.55
N LEU A 535 19.81 11.26 19.60
CA LEU A 535 18.70 10.52 19.01
C LEU A 535 18.86 10.42 17.48
N LEU A 536 19.17 11.52 16.81
CA LEU A 536 19.40 11.56 15.37
C LEU A 536 20.56 10.66 14.96
N ALA A 537 21.69 10.70 15.69
CA ALA A 537 22.84 9.84 15.42
C ALA A 537 22.50 8.35 15.55
N LYS A 538 21.58 7.99 16.46
CA LYS A 538 21.08 6.62 16.61
C LYS A 538 20.17 6.22 15.44
N THR A 539 19.20 7.05 15.08
CA THR A 539 18.26 6.77 13.97
C THR A 539 19.01 6.72 12.64
N ALA A 540 19.77 7.77 12.31
CA ALA A 540 20.45 7.93 11.02
C ALA A 540 21.81 7.22 10.96
N ARG A 541 22.06 6.24 11.85
CA ARG A 541 23.34 5.52 11.96
C ARG A 541 23.80 4.92 10.63
N TYR A 542 22.86 4.47 9.82
CA TYR A 542 23.10 3.83 8.53
C TYR A 542 22.79 4.75 7.33
N GLY A 543 22.32 5.96 7.60
CA GLY A 543 22.03 6.97 6.58
C GLY A 543 23.26 7.77 6.17
N GLU A 544 23.12 8.59 5.14
CA GLU A 544 24.20 9.44 4.66
C GLU A 544 24.46 10.59 5.62
N LYS A 545 25.68 10.63 6.17
CA LYS A 545 26.12 11.68 7.10
C LYS A 545 26.00 13.09 6.54
N SER A 546 26.05 13.25 5.21
CA SER A 546 25.90 14.56 4.56
C SER A 546 24.50 15.14 4.65
N LEU A 547 23.48 14.33 4.93
CA LEU A 547 22.09 14.81 5.07
C LEU A 547 21.87 15.53 6.40
N TYR A 548 22.56 15.09 7.45
CA TYR A 548 22.40 15.54 8.83
C TYR A 548 23.75 15.86 9.48
N PRO A 549 24.38 16.99 9.12
CA PRO A 549 25.68 17.38 9.66
C PRO A 549 25.54 17.83 11.14
N LEU A 550 25.74 16.89 12.06
CA LEU A 550 25.68 17.10 13.52
C LEU A 550 26.90 17.81 14.10
#